data_AF-A0AAT9I0C9-F1
#
_entry.id   AF-A0AAT9I0C9-F1
#
_cell.length_a   1.000
_cell.length_b   1.000
_cell.length_c   1.000
_cell.angle_alpha   90.00
_cell.angle_beta   90.00
_cell.angle_gamma   90.00
#
_symmetry.space_group_name_H-M   'P 1'
#
loop_
_entity.id
_entity.type
_entity.pdbx_description
1 polymer ?
#
loop_
_entity_poly.entity_id
_entity_poly.type
_entity_poly.pdbx_seq_one_letter_code
_entity_poly.pdbx_strand_id
1 'polypeptide(L)' 'MGLLRKGDSVTNPSKKQGSWWKVEPTIEPQSGLSIDRDGWVNKRYLKPSVCMQLD' A
#
# COMPACT_ATOMS: atom_id res chain seq x y z
N MET A 1 0.52 -10.49 12.71
CA MET A 1 -0.39 -9.59 11.98
C MET A 1 0.08 -8.16 12.21
N GLY A 2 -0.07 -7.26 11.24
CA GLY A 2 0.35 -5.86 11.38
C GLY A 2 -0.57 -4.92 10.61
N LEU A 3 -0.47 -3.62 10.91
CA LEU A 3 -1.31 -2.58 10.33
C LEU A 3 -0.43 -1.60 9.57
N LEU A 4 -0.85 -1.22 8.36
CA LEU A 4 -0.26 -0.10 7.63
C LEU A 4 -0.40 1.18 8.45
N ARG A 5 0.64 2.01 8.41
CA ARG A 5 0.64 3.34 9.02
C ARG A 5 0.44 4.40 7.95
N LYS A 6 -0.07 5.55 8.36
CA LYS A 6 -0.16 6.72 7.48
C LYS A 6 1.26 7.09 7.02
N GLY A 7 1.46 7.16 5.70
CA GLY A 7 2.77 7.43 5.11
C GLY A 7 3.46 6.19 4.55
N ASP A 8 2.97 4.99 4.87
CA ASP A 8 3.44 3.77 4.21
C ASP A 8 3.05 3.82 2.73
N SER A 9 4.05 3.63 1.88
CA SER A 9 3.85 3.43 0.45
C SER A 9 3.51 1.97 0.17
N VAL A 10 2.57 1.77 -0.74
CA VAL A 10 2.12 0.44 -1.14
C VAL A 10 1.97 0.36 -2.64
N THR A 11 2.24 -0.81 -3.22
CA THR A 11 1.88 -1.13 -4.60
C THR A 11 0.53 -1.81 -4.64
N ASN A 12 -0.13 -1.75 -5.80
CA ASN A 12 -1.49 -2.24 -5.98
C ASN A 12 -1.51 -3.40 -6.99
N PRO A 13 -1.25 -4.65 -6.55
CA PRO A 13 -1.40 -5.82 -7.41
C PRO A 13 -2.88 -6.10 -7.65
N SER A 14 -3.45 -5.42 -8.66
CA SER A 14 -4.64 -5.71 -9.50
C SER A 14 -5.97 -6.23 -8.89
N LYS A 15 -6.04 -6.76 -7.66
CA LYS A 15 -7.20 -7.40 -7.07
C LYS A 15 -7.99 -6.44 -6.20
N LYS A 16 -9.28 -6.29 -6.53
CA LYS A 16 -10.22 -5.39 -5.85
C LYS A 16 -11.48 -6.16 -5.47
N GLN A 17 -12.00 -5.91 -4.27
CA GLN A 17 -13.27 -6.45 -3.79
C GLN A 17 -14.08 -5.31 -3.16
N GLY A 18 -14.99 -4.74 -3.95
CA GLY A 18 -15.73 -3.54 -3.55
C GLY A 18 -14.81 -2.36 -3.26
N SER A 19 -14.84 -1.85 -2.03
CA SER A 19 -13.96 -0.75 -1.58
C SER A 19 -12.62 -1.22 -1.02
N TRP A 20 -12.35 -2.53 -0.99
CA TRP A 20 -11.10 -3.10 -0.50
C TRP A 20 -10.17 -3.46 -1.64
N TRP A 21 -8.91 -3.04 -1.50
CA TRP A 21 -7.87 -3.20 -2.51
C TRP A 21 -6.75 -4.04 -1.90
N LYS A 22 -6.29 -5.04 -2.64
CA LYS A 22 -5.15 -5.85 -2.24
C LYS A 22 -3.87 -5.08 -2.54
N VAL A 23 -3.01 -4.90 -1.54
CA VAL A 23 -1.80 -4.09 -1.60
C VAL A 23 -0.60 -4.82 -1.03
N GLU A 24 0.59 -4.47 -1.49
CA GLU A 24 1.87 -4.94 -0.98
C GLU A 24 2.68 -3.72 -0.51
N PRO A 25 3.22 -3.72 0.73
CA PRO A 25 4.09 -2.64 1.19
C PRO A 25 5.33 -2.51 0.30
N THR A 26 5.66 -1.29 -0.10
CA THR A 26 6.98 -0.99 -0.69
C THR A 26 8.03 -0.82 0.42
N ILE A 27 9.31 -0.85 0.05
CA ILE A 27 10.54 -0.52 0.85
C ILE A 27 10.28 -0.19 2.32
N GLU A 28 10.80 -1.03 3.24
CA GLU A 28 10.82 -0.87 4.71
C GLU A 28 9.73 0.08 5.26
N PRO A 29 8.45 -0.34 5.24
CA PRO A 29 7.35 0.52 5.66
C PRO A 29 7.52 0.90 7.14
N GLN A 30 7.07 2.09 7.53
CA GLN A 30 7.15 2.59 8.91
C GLN A 30 6.33 1.74 9.89
N SER A 31 5.42 0.92 9.37
CA SER A 31 4.69 -0.10 10.12
C SER A 31 5.54 -1.31 10.51
N GLY A 32 6.74 -1.48 9.95
CA GLY A 32 7.58 -2.66 10.15
C GLY A 32 7.04 -3.92 9.47
N LEU A 33 6.14 -3.75 8.50
CA LEU A 33 5.64 -4.85 7.66
C LEU A 33 6.73 -5.30 6.68
N SER A 34 6.87 -6.61 6.48
CA SER A 34 7.73 -7.11 5.40
C SER A 34 7.12 -6.80 4.03
N ILE A 35 7.97 -6.49 3.06
CA ILE A 35 7.59 -6.25 1.66
C ILE A 35 6.95 -7.50 1.01
N ASP A 36 7.23 -8.69 1.54
CA ASP A 36 6.72 -9.97 1.00
C ASP A 36 5.31 -10.32 1.50
N ARG A 37 4.63 -9.39 2.21
CA ARG A 37 3.28 -9.61 2.74
C ARG A 37 2.25 -8.77 2.01
N ASP A 38 1.26 -9.45 1.47
CA ASP A 38 0.05 -8.84 0.95
C ASP A 38 -0.96 -8.52 2.07
N GLY A 39 -1.78 -7.50 1.83
CA GLY A 39 -2.84 -7.08 2.75
C GLY A 39 -4.00 -6.41 2.03
N TRP A 40 -5.10 -6.22 2.75
CA TRP A 40 -6.26 -5.49 2.24
C TRP A 40 -6.37 -4.13 2.91
N VAL A 41 -6.54 -3.09 2.10
CA VAL A 41 -6.77 -1.73 2.59
C VAL A 41 -8.01 -1.15 1.91
N ASN A 42 -8.79 -0.38 2.67
CA ASN A 42 -9.94 0.30 2.10
C ASN A 42 -9.45 1.50 1.28
N LYS A 43 -9.97 1.66 0.05
CA LYS A 43 -9.59 2.72 -0.89
C LYS A 43 -9.68 4.13 -0.30
N ARG A 44 -10.55 4.36 0.69
CA ARG A 44 -10.69 5.66 1.38
C ARG A 44 -9.44 6.12 2.12
N TYR A 45 -8.54 5.18 2.45
CA TYR A 45 -7.29 5.45 3.14
C TYR A 45 -6.10 5.58 2.19
N LEU A 46 -6.29 5.24 0.92
CA LEU A 46 -5.25 5.38 -0.11
C LEU A 46 -5.31 6.76 -0.74
N LYS A 47 -4.13 7.31 -1.03
CA LYS A 47 -3.96 8.50 -1.87
C LYS A 47 -3.07 8.12 -3.05
N PRO A 48 -3.40 8.53 -4.29
CA PRO A 48 -2.51 8.31 -5.42
C PRO A 48 -1.16 8.97 -5.16
N SER A 49 -0.08 8.21 -5.30
CA SER A 49 1.28 8.75 -5.35
C SER A 49 1.53 9.27 -6.76
N VAL A 50 1.95 10.53 -6.89
CA VAL A 50 2.42 11.07 -8.16
C VAL A 50 3.89 10.68 -8.29
N CYS A 51 4.22 9.73 -9.16
CA CYS A 51 5.61 9.55 -9.59
C CYS A 51 5.99 10.79 -10.40
N MET A 52 6.75 11.70 -9.82
CA MET A 52 7.46 12.70 -10.58
C MET A 52 8.67 12.00 -11.21
N GLN A 53 8.65 11.86 -12.53
CA GLN A 53 9.84 11.50 -13.28
C GLN A 53 10.77 12.72 -13.20
N LEU A 54 11.92 12.55 -12.55
CA LEU A 54 12.97 13.57 -12.56
C LEU A 54 13.66 13.49 -13.93
N ASP A 55 13.59 14.56 -14.70
CA ASP A 55 14.31 14.75 -15.97
C ASP A 55 15.83 14.89 -15.75
#